data_AF-A0A7S3DLP6-F1
#
_entry.id   AF-A0A7S3DLP6-F1
#
_cell.length_a   1.000
_cell.length_b   1.000
_cell.length_c   1.000
_cell.angle_alpha   90.00
_cell.angle_beta   90.00
_cell.angle_gamma   90.00
#
_symmetry.space_group_name_H-M   'P 1'
#
loop_
_entity.id
_entity.type
_entity.pdbx_description
1 polymer ?
#
loop_
_entity_poly.entity_id
_entity_poly.type
_entity_poly.pdbx_seq_one_letter_code
_entity_poly.pdbx_strand_id
1 'polypeptide(L)'
;RVSSIMNSYTFTPLYTLLTPLQDTTPEMGPTAVCPGSHRCYYTASCYGFGVDNSDNTTEQVGFQAVDPASGYWEAGTGLLYSSSTAHRGTGHAKGEDRVVLIISFASRPDYNSRPSQYSRFPPLDSVYAIR
;
A
#
# COMPACT_ATOMS: atom_id res chain seq x y z
N ARG A 1 -28.42 -0.02 -14.71
CA ARG A 1 -26.97 -0.19 -14.95
C ARG A 1 -26.25 0.76 -14.01
N VAL A 2 -25.60 0.25 -12.97
CA VAL A 2 -24.93 1.10 -11.98
C VAL A 2 -23.47 1.17 -12.38
N SER A 3 -23.00 2.39 -12.67
CA SER A 3 -21.65 2.69 -13.10
C SER A 3 -20.66 2.45 -11.97
N SER A 4 -19.56 1.74 -12.26
CA SER A 4 -18.43 1.46 -11.36
C SER A 4 -17.55 2.68 -11.07
N ILE A 5 -17.93 3.88 -11.53
CA ILE A 5 -17.12 5.10 -11.42
C ILE A 5 -17.33 5.82 -10.07
N MET A 6 -18.40 5.54 -9.32
CA MET A 6 -18.66 6.20 -8.02
C MET A 6 -18.21 5.43 -6.78
N ASN A 7 -17.51 4.32 -6.94
CA ASN A 7 -17.03 3.52 -5.82
C ASN A 7 -15.70 2.87 -6.19
N SER A 8 -14.61 3.34 -5.60
CA SER A 8 -13.28 2.70 -5.64
C SER A 8 -13.24 1.35 -4.91
N TYR A 9 -14.40 0.71 -4.68
CA TYR A 9 -14.48 -0.61 -4.06
C TYR A 9 -14.07 -1.67 -5.07
N THR A 10 -12.99 -2.36 -4.74
CA THR A 10 -12.62 -3.60 -5.40
C THR A 10 -13.74 -4.62 -5.11
N PHE A 11 -14.50 -4.99 -6.15
CA PHE A 11 -15.60 -5.98 -6.04
C PHE A 11 -15.14 -7.39 -5.64
N THR A 12 -13.81 -7.58 -5.56
CA THR A 12 -13.14 -8.80 -5.13
C THR A 12 -11.97 -8.42 -4.22
N PRO A 13 -11.69 -9.16 -3.14
CA PRO A 13 -10.46 -8.98 -2.38
C PRO A 13 -9.25 -9.03 -3.32
N LEU A 14 -8.47 -7.95 -3.32
CA LEU A 14 -7.26 -7.78 -4.11
C LEU A 14 -6.10 -7.51 -3.15
N TYR A 15 -5.04 -8.31 -3.28
CA TYR A 15 -3.80 -8.14 -2.53
C TYR A 15 -2.67 -7.87 -3.51
N THR A 16 -1.77 -6.97 -3.17
CA THR A 16 -0.63 -6.61 -4.00
C THR A 16 0.66 -6.91 -3.24
N LEU A 17 1.55 -7.67 -3.87
CA LEU A 17 2.94 -7.89 -3.46
C LEU A 17 3.83 -6.94 -4.26
N LEU A 18 4.61 -6.12 -3.55
CA LEU A 18 5.71 -5.35 -4.13
C LEU A 18 7.03 -5.96 -3.70
N THR A 19 7.94 -6.13 -4.64
CA THR A 19 9.29 -6.61 -4.38
C THR A 19 10.29 -5.75 -5.16
N PRO A 20 11.26 -5.09 -4.50
CA PRO A 20 12.26 -4.33 -5.20
C PRO A 20 13.22 -5.30 -5.89
N LEU A 21 13.64 -5.00 -7.11
CA LEU A 21 14.57 -5.85 -7.88
C LEU A 21 16.04 -5.50 -7.58
N GLN A 22 16.26 -4.47 -6.77
CA GLN A 22 17.56 -3.97 -6.33
C GLN A 22 17.39 -3.34 -4.94
N ASP A 23 18.47 -3.25 -4.17
CA ASP A 23 18.44 -2.57 -2.88
C ASP A 23 17.97 -1.12 -3.07
N THR A 24 16.92 -0.75 -2.35
CA THR A 24 16.31 0.58 -2.47
C THR A 24 16.61 1.39 -1.23
N THR A 25 17.31 2.50 -1.37
CA THR A 25 17.55 3.43 -0.25
C THR A 25 16.35 4.37 -0.04
N PRO A 26 16.24 5.07 1.10
CA PRO A 26 15.23 6.09 1.33
C PRO A 26 15.19 7.18 0.24
N GLU A 27 16.33 7.54 -0.33
CA GLU A 27 16.44 8.59 -1.34
C GLU A 27 15.93 8.16 -2.72
N MET A 28 15.89 6.85 -2.99
CA MET A 28 15.35 6.28 -4.24
C MET A 28 13.81 6.25 -4.25
N GLY A 29 13.18 6.73 -3.17
CA GLY A 29 11.73 6.86 -3.07
C GLY A 29 11.03 5.53 -2.74
N PRO A 30 11.35 4.83 -1.63
CA PRO A 30 10.74 3.56 -1.25
C PRO A 30 9.21 3.63 -1.17
N THR A 31 8.55 2.48 -1.15
CA THR A 31 7.10 2.46 -1.00
C THR A 31 6.75 2.76 0.45
N ALA A 32 5.85 3.72 0.64
CA ALA A 32 5.21 3.99 1.92
C ALA A 32 3.77 3.47 1.89
N VAL A 33 3.31 2.91 3.00
CA VAL A 33 1.92 2.48 3.21
C VAL A 33 1.38 3.08 4.50
N CYS A 34 0.08 3.31 4.58
CA CYS A 34 -0.61 3.63 5.84
C CYS A 34 -1.25 2.34 6.37
N PRO A 35 -0.66 1.64 7.36
CA PRO A 35 -1.24 0.41 7.89
C PRO A 35 -2.66 0.64 8.42
N GLY A 36 -3.55 -0.35 8.25
CA GLY A 36 -4.94 -0.26 8.72
C GLY A 36 -5.87 0.59 7.84
N SER A 37 -5.36 1.41 6.93
CA SER A 37 -6.16 2.27 6.05
C SER A 37 -7.16 1.53 5.16
N HIS A 38 -6.89 0.26 4.85
CA HIS A 38 -7.80 -0.64 4.14
C HIS A 38 -9.15 -0.86 4.85
N ARG A 39 -9.26 -0.48 6.13
CA ARG A 39 -10.47 -0.59 6.96
C ARG A 39 -11.25 0.71 7.06
N CYS A 40 -10.67 1.82 6.61
CA CYS A 40 -11.19 3.14 6.90
C CYS A 40 -12.04 3.64 5.72
N TYR A 41 -13.28 4.05 6.02
CA TYR A 41 -14.19 4.69 5.07
C TYR A 41 -13.82 6.16 4.81
N TYR A 42 -13.10 6.80 5.75
CA TYR A 42 -12.61 8.17 5.66
C TYR A 42 -11.15 8.26 6.11
N THR A 43 -10.39 9.12 5.46
CA THR A 43 -8.94 9.38 5.60
C THR A 43 -8.48 9.90 6.97
N ALA A 44 -9.34 9.96 8.00
CA ALA A 44 -9.03 10.55 9.30
C ALA A 44 -7.87 9.84 10.04
N SER A 45 -7.69 8.54 9.85
CA SER A 45 -6.57 7.76 10.42
C SER A 45 -5.27 7.81 9.59
N CYS A 46 -5.33 8.37 8.38
CA CYS A 46 -4.19 8.59 7.49
C CYS A 46 -4.07 10.05 7.09
N TYR A 47 -4.55 10.99 7.92
CA TYR A 47 -4.61 12.41 7.60
C TYR A 47 -3.21 13.04 7.36
N GLY A 48 -2.14 12.34 7.76
CA GLY A 48 -0.74 12.67 7.45
C GLY A 48 -0.13 11.94 6.25
N PHE A 49 -0.85 10.98 5.64
CA PHE A 49 -0.42 10.26 4.44
C PHE A 49 -0.63 11.14 3.20
N GLY A 50 0.10 12.25 3.13
CA GLY A 50 0.19 13.11 1.94
C GLY A 50 -0.48 14.49 2.00
N VAL A 51 -0.58 15.14 3.16
CA VAL A 51 -0.95 16.58 3.19
C VAL A 51 -0.03 17.34 4.11
N ASP A 52 0.74 18.26 3.53
CA ASP A 52 1.38 19.37 4.25
C ASP A 52 0.31 20.11 5.06
N ASN A 53 0.48 20.15 6.38
CA ASN A 53 0.15 21.38 7.10
C ASN A 53 1.48 22.09 7.31
N SER A 54 1.49 23.37 6.98
CA SER A 54 2.61 24.28 6.76
C SER A 54 3.58 24.52 7.93
N ASP A 55 3.69 23.60 8.89
CA ASP A 55 4.61 23.71 10.01
C ASP A 55 5.71 22.66 9.87
N ASN A 56 6.79 23.12 9.24
CA ASN A 56 8.15 22.60 9.23
C ASN A 56 8.43 21.46 10.25
N THR A 57 8.96 20.35 9.73
CA THR A 57 9.56 19.16 10.38
C THR A 57 8.65 17.93 10.47
N THR A 58 9.05 16.89 9.72
CA THR A 58 8.49 15.53 9.60
C THR A 58 7.24 15.38 8.71
N GLU A 59 7.46 15.05 7.43
CA GLU A 59 6.49 14.24 6.69
C GLU A 59 6.11 13.05 7.59
N GLN A 60 4.84 12.94 7.98
CA GLN A 60 4.32 11.68 8.52
C GLN A 60 4.17 10.69 7.37
N VAL A 61 5.32 10.23 6.87
CA VAL A 61 5.39 9.05 6.04
C VAL A 61 4.86 7.91 6.90
N GLY A 62 3.86 7.18 6.39
CA GLY A 62 3.43 5.93 7.00
C GLY A 62 4.58 4.93 7.06
N PHE A 63 4.29 3.66 7.30
CA PHE A 63 5.32 2.62 7.24
C PHE A 63 6.04 2.67 5.89
N GLN A 64 7.33 3.00 5.89
CA GLN A 64 8.19 2.89 4.71
C GLN A 64 8.76 1.49 4.65
N ALA A 65 8.76 0.91 3.45
CA ALA A 65 9.41 -0.36 3.18
C ALA A 65 10.93 -0.17 3.11
N VAL A 66 11.54 0.30 4.19
CA VAL A 66 12.99 0.37 4.40
C VAL A 66 13.24 -0.21 5.77
N ASP A 67 14.14 -1.18 5.87
CA ASP A 67 14.55 -1.69 7.17
C ASP A 67 15.48 -0.65 7.85
N PRO A 68 15.12 -0.14 9.03
CA PRO A 68 15.93 0.87 9.72
C PRO A 68 17.30 0.35 10.15
N ALA A 69 17.50 -0.96 10.28
CA ALA A 69 18.78 -1.53 10.65
C ALA A 69 19.77 -1.57 9.48
N SER A 70 19.30 -1.94 8.29
CA SER A 70 20.11 -2.04 7.08
C SER A 70 20.16 -0.75 6.27
N GLY A 71 19.15 0.11 6.39
CA GLY A 71 19.04 1.36 5.66
C GLY A 71 18.54 1.19 4.22
N TYR A 72 18.07 0.00 3.85
CA TYR A 72 17.52 -0.27 2.52
C TYR A 72 16.27 -1.15 2.57
N TRP A 73 15.48 -1.09 1.50
CA TRP A 73 14.58 -2.16 1.12
C TRP A 73 15.39 -3.20 0.36
N GLU A 74 15.68 -4.32 1.00
CA GLU A 74 16.54 -5.36 0.44
C GLU A 74 15.92 -5.96 -0.83
N ALA A 75 16.73 -6.10 -1.88
CA ALA A 75 16.32 -6.71 -3.14
C ALA A 75 15.68 -8.09 -2.89
N GLY A 76 14.54 -8.35 -3.52
CA GLY A 76 13.83 -9.61 -3.36
C GLY A 76 12.88 -9.67 -2.14
N THR A 77 12.99 -8.77 -1.17
CA THR A 77 12.05 -8.75 -0.04
C THR A 77 10.69 -8.21 -0.44
N GLY A 78 9.62 -8.80 0.11
CA GLY A 78 8.25 -8.53 -0.29
C GLY A 78 7.49 -7.66 0.71
N LEU A 79 6.77 -6.66 0.20
CA LEU A 79 5.70 -5.97 0.91
C LEU A 79 4.35 -6.44 0.37
N LEU A 80 3.61 -7.23 1.16
CA LEU A 80 2.25 -7.67 0.83
C LEU A 80 1.22 -6.82 1.56
N TYR A 81 0.29 -6.21 0.83
CA TYR A 81 -0.79 -5.41 1.40
C TYR A 81 -2.11 -5.58 0.63
N SER A 82 -3.25 -5.32 1.30
CA SER A 82 -4.55 -5.20 0.63
C SER A 82 -4.52 -4.01 -0.32
N SER A 83 -4.95 -4.13 -1.58
CA SER A 83 -4.89 -3.03 -2.55
C SER A 83 -5.76 -1.83 -2.19
N SER A 84 -6.67 -1.95 -1.22
CA SER A 84 -7.39 -0.83 -0.61
C SER A 84 -6.59 -0.07 0.47
N THR A 85 -5.41 -0.56 0.84
CA THR A 85 -4.48 0.14 1.74
C THR A 85 -3.95 1.36 1.01
N ALA A 86 -4.03 2.54 1.62
CA ALA A 86 -3.37 3.74 1.13
C ALA A 86 -1.86 3.50 1.07
N HIS A 87 -1.30 3.70 -0.13
CA HIS A 87 0.11 3.49 -0.43
C HIS A 87 0.58 4.54 -1.44
N ARG A 88 1.88 4.84 -1.43
CA ARG A 88 2.52 5.79 -2.36
C ARG A 88 4.00 5.43 -2.53
N GLY A 89 4.59 5.80 -3.66
CA GLY A 89 6.05 5.99 -3.70
C GLY A 89 6.40 7.27 -2.95
N THR A 90 7.43 7.24 -2.11
CA THR A 90 8.01 8.49 -1.61
C THR A 90 8.78 9.18 -2.73
N GLY A 91 9.11 10.46 -2.56
CA GLY A 91 9.82 11.22 -3.58
C GLY A 91 11.19 10.61 -3.87
N HIS A 92 11.50 10.40 -5.16
CA HIS A 92 12.87 10.11 -5.59
C HIS A 92 13.67 11.41 -5.51
N ALA A 93 14.69 11.42 -4.65
CA ALA A 93 15.55 12.57 -4.44
C ALA A 93 16.93 12.36 -5.07
N LYS A 94 17.50 11.15 -4.95
CA LYS A 94 18.85 10.79 -5.39
C LYS A 94 18.98 9.28 -5.62
N GLY A 95 20.05 8.88 -6.29
CA GLY A 95 20.37 7.48 -6.56
C GLY A 95 19.90 7.05 -7.95
N GLU A 96 20.07 5.76 -8.23
CA GLU A 96 19.58 5.15 -9.47
C GLU A 96 18.05 5.07 -9.51
N ASP A 97 17.51 4.79 -10.69
CA ASP A 97 16.09 4.48 -10.82
C ASP A 97 15.76 3.22 -10.03
N ARG A 98 14.69 3.27 -9.25
CA ARG A 98 14.21 2.11 -8.50
C ARG A 98 13.33 1.23 -9.37
N VAL A 99 13.67 -0.05 -9.46
CA VAL A 99 12.84 -1.06 -10.14
C VAL A 99 12.10 -1.92 -9.12
N VAL A 100 10.78 -2.03 -9.26
CA VAL A 100 9.91 -2.82 -8.37
C VAL A 100 9.04 -3.76 -9.20
N LEU A 101 9.04 -5.05 -8.85
CA LEU A 101 8.08 -6.02 -9.34
C LEU A 101 6.77 -5.91 -8.54
N ILE A 102 5.65 -5.79 -9.25
CA ILE A 102 4.32 -5.68 -8.66
C ILE A 102 3.48 -6.86 -9.13
N ILE A 103 3.00 -7.66 -8.19
CA ILE A 103 2.11 -8.80 -8.47
C ILE A 103 0.82 -8.60 -7.68
N SER A 104 -0.32 -8.62 -8.37
CA SER A 104 -1.64 -8.50 -7.74
C SER A 104 -2.41 -9.82 -7.82
N PHE A 105 -2.91 -10.26 -6.68
CA PHE A 105 -3.73 -11.47 -6.52
C PHE A 105 -5.18 -11.07 -6.32
N ALA A 106 -6.04 -11.42 -7.26
CA ALA A 106 -7.48 -11.24 -7.13
C ALA A 106 -8.14 -12.54 -6.70
N SER A 107 -9.05 -12.48 -5.74
CA SER A 107 -9.92 -13.63 -5.45
C SER A 107 -10.78 -13.95 -6.67
N ARG A 108 -11.07 -15.24 -6.88
CA ARG A 108 -12.00 -15.66 -7.93
C ARG A 108 -13.36 -14.98 -7.70
N PRO A 109 -14.02 -14.46 -8.73
CA PRO A 109 -15.36 -13.91 -8.58
C PRO A 109 -16.30 -14.97 -7.99
N ASP A 110 -16.89 -14.68 -6.84
CA ASP A 110 -17.98 -15.49 -6.31
C ASP A 110 -19.31 -14.95 -6.84
N TYR A 111 -19.81 -15.59 -7.90
CA TYR A 111 -21.08 -15.24 -8.54
C TYR A 111 -22.32 -15.53 -7.67
N ASN A 112 -22.16 -16.29 -6.58
CA ASN A 112 -23.24 -16.58 -5.63
C ASN A 112 -23.28 -15.58 -4.47
N SER A 113 -22.18 -14.85 -4.23
CA SER A 113 -22.13 -13.75 -3.27
C SER A 113 -22.81 -12.51 -3.85
N ARG A 114 -23.69 -11.87 -3.07
CA ARG A 114 -24.29 -10.60 -3.49
C ARG A 114 -23.18 -9.54 -3.58
N PRO A 115 -23.16 -8.67 -4.61
CA PRO A 115 -22.14 -7.61 -4.77
C PRO A 115 -22.02 -6.68 -3.55
N SER A 116 -23.06 -6.62 -2.71
CA SER A 116 -23.11 -5.80 -1.49
C SER A 116 -22.54 -6.44 -0.23
N GLN A 117 -22.10 -7.70 -0.27
CA GLN A 117 -21.74 -8.47 0.95
C GLN A 117 -20.24 -8.50 1.29
N TYR A 118 -19.33 -8.08 0.41
CA TYR A 118 -17.90 -7.98 0.77
C TYR A 118 -17.57 -6.79 1.68
N SER A 119 -18.57 -6.03 2.14
CA SER A 119 -18.41 -4.95 3.15
C SER A 119 -18.32 -5.45 4.59
N ARG A 120 -18.39 -6.77 4.84
CA ARG A 120 -18.27 -7.33 6.20
C ARG A 120 -17.00 -8.14 6.32
N PHE A 121 -15.90 -7.42 6.54
CA PHE A 121 -14.62 -7.90 7.06
C PHE A 121 -13.91 -8.96 6.20
N PRO A 122 -12.88 -8.60 5.40
CA PRO A 122 -11.81 -9.56 5.18
C PRO A 122 -11.21 -9.89 6.56
N PRO A 123 -11.07 -11.18 6.94
CA PRO A 123 -10.04 -11.50 7.93
C PRO A 123 -8.71 -11.13 7.28
N LEU A 124 -7.69 -10.84 8.09
CA LEU A 124 -6.32 -10.44 7.70
C LEU A 124 -6.10 -8.93 7.76
N ASP A 125 -5.89 -8.53 9.02
CA ASP A 125 -5.37 -7.27 9.51
C ASP A 125 -3.86 -7.17 9.28
N SER A 126 -3.40 -7.29 8.04
CA SER A 126 -2.00 -7.67 7.85
C SER A 126 -1.36 -7.07 6.62
N VAL A 127 -0.48 -6.12 6.88
CA VAL A 127 0.71 -5.90 6.07
C VAL A 127 1.70 -6.97 6.50
N TYR A 128 2.17 -7.81 5.57
CA TYR A 128 3.22 -8.78 5.84
C TYR A 128 4.47 -8.37 5.08
N ALA A 129 5.59 -8.30 5.79
CA ALA A 129 6.90 -8.34 5.17
C ALA A 129 7.29 -9.81 4.99
N ILE A 130 7.64 -10.20 3.77
CA ILE A 130 8.20 -11.53 3.47
C ILE A 130 9.70 -11.32 3.25
N ARG A 131 10.50 -11.94 4.11
CA ARG A 131 11.97 -11.96 4.04
C ARG A 131 12.44 -13.35 3.66
#